data_AF-A0A6N8AAM3-F1
#
_entry.id   AF-A0A6N8AAM3-F1
#
_cell.length_a   1.000
_cell.length_b   1.000
_cell.length_c   1.000
_cell.angle_alpha   90.00
_cell.angle_beta   90.00
_cell.angle_gamma   90.00
#
_symmetry.space_group_name_H-M   'P 1'
#
loop_
_entity.id
_entity.type
_entity.pdbx_description
1 polymer ?
#
loop_
_entity_poly.entity_id
_entity_poly.type
_entity_poly.pdbx_seq_one_letter_code
_entity_poly.pdbx_strand_id
1 'polypeptide(L)'
;MLVEGLASRVKAIAGGTINYLTYGGERLVRYQLDPDIAKKIDVPANGSVQQPTNQVENTVAIAQQDKRPTATNLILYGPPGTGKTFSTAAEAVRLCGEPVPEDRDDLMAVYQGLLAAGRIDFVTFHQSMAYEEFVEGRQPMTGADDGEDTSTAGFRLETVPGIFRRIAKRAETSHGHSSGEDLIRVEGRQVFKMSIGEANNPEDAHLFEEAIKGGYTLLGFGDIDWSDDKFESRDEIIEACKAQGDQDGNVDARSGVVQMPFIFRNWVREGDIVIVSKGNGLFRAIGEFTGGYEFAPRPGGGYAHRRAVRWLWIDREGVPVGEIYSRRFSMKSIYLLYDAELNVPALERYMNSQQHEGPTDPEPFVLIIDEINRANISKVFGELITLLESDKRLGQPNQLKVRLPYSGDEFGVPSNLHIVGTMNTADRSIALLDTALRRRFTFREMMPNATVLKEAAARTGIDLPSLLAIINERIEYLYDRDHQIGQAYFTGCDTRADVDEVMQHKVIPLLAEYFFEDWGKIAAVLGDLETHDGPIKGGFLNRTVLKAPPGLDNGDAMPRFRWDVRSAEDGFEYARLLGS
;
A
#
# COMPACT_ATOMS: atom_id res chain seq x y z
N MET A 1 -5.75 -27.26 -56.73
CA MET A 1 -4.46 -27.76 -56.23
C MET A 1 -4.32 -29.22 -56.66
N LEU A 2 -3.17 -29.62 -57.18
CA LEU A 2 -2.86 -31.04 -57.37
C LEU A 2 -2.21 -31.53 -56.07
N VAL A 3 -2.81 -32.51 -55.42
CA VAL A 3 -2.18 -33.24 -54.31
C VAL A 3 -1.87 -34.62 -54.86
N GLU A 4 -0.59 -34.98 -54.91
CA GLU A 4 -0.11 -36.24 -55.54
C GLU A 4 -0.54 -36.44 -57.00
N GLY A 5 -0.67 -35.35 -57.76
CA GLY A 5 -0.94 -35.40 -59.21
C GLY A 5 -2.43 -35.51 -59.61
N LEU A 6 -3.37 -35.46 -58.67
CA LEU A 6 -4.82 -35.46 -58.94
C LEU A 6 -5.49 -34.13 -58.53
N ALA A 7 -6.49 -33.70 -59.29
CA ALA A 7 -7.20 -32.43 -59.06
C ALA A 7 -8.15 -32.52 -57.85
N SER A 8 -7.83 -31.80 -56.78
CA SER A 8 -8.64 -31.79 -55.54
C SER A 8 -9.44 -30.51 -55.34
N ARG A 9 -10.69 -30.66 -54.86
CA ARG A 9 -11.58 -29.55 -54.50
C ARG A 9 -11.18 -28.97 -53.14
N VAL A 10 -11.11 -27.63 -53.07
CA VAL A 10 -10.73 -26.88 -51.87
C VAL A 10 -11.87 -25.92 -51.52
N LYS A 11 -12.12 -25.67 -50.24
CA LYS A 11 -13.18 -24.76 -49.76
C LYS A 11 -12.58 -23.69 -48.85
N ALA A 12 -13.01 -22.44 -49.05
CA ALA A 12 -12.67 -21.32 -48.16
C ALA A 12 -13.50 -21.39 -46.87
N ILE A 13 -12.88 -21.07 -45.72
CA ILE A 13 -13.60 -20.88 -44.46
C ILE A 13 -13.89 -19.37 -44.32
N ALA A 14 -15.17 -18.99 -44.36
CA ALA A 14 -15.58 -17.62 -44.12
C ALA A 14 -15.59 -17.30 -42.61
N GLY A 15 -15.00 -16.17 -42.19
CA GLY A 15 -15.13 -15.68 -40.81
C GLY A 15 -13.98 -14.84 -40.21
N GLY A 16 -12.96 -14.46 -40.99
CA GLY A 16 -11.89 -13.56 -40.52
C GLY A 16 -11.25 -12.78 -41.68
N THR A 17 -10.40 -11.80 -41.38
CA THR A 17 -9.75 -10.90 -42.38
C THR A 17 -8.81 -11.61 -43.37
N ILE A 18 -8.54 -12.91 -43.18
CA ILE A 18 -7.75 -13.75 -44.10
C ILE A 18 -8.47 -15.11 -44.27
N ASN A 19 -8.74 -15.51 -45.52
CA ASN A 19 -9.37 -16.78 -45.87
C ASN A 19 -8.35 -17.94 -45.80
N TYR A 20 -8.66 -19.01 -45.06
CA TYR A 20 -7.86 -20.25 -45.01
C TYR A 20 -8.48 -21.35 -45.88
N LEU A 21 -7.64 -22.25 -46.41
CA LEU A 21 -8.04 -23.40 -47.22
C LEU A 21 -7.90 -24.71 -46.45
N THR A 22 -8.89 -25.59 -46.57
CA THR A 22 -8.84 -26.95 -46.01
C THR A 22 -8.95 -28.04 -47.07
N TYR A 23 -8.36 -29.19 -46.78
CA TYR A 23 -8.54 -30.43 -47.53
C TYR A 23 -8.98 -31.54 -46.57
N GLY A 24 -10.09 -32.23 -46.86
CA GLY A 24 -10.60 -33.31 -46.00
C GLY A 24 -11.00 -32.90 -44.57
N GLY A 25 -11.12 -31.59 -44.28
CA GLY A 25 -11.38 -31.06 -42.93
C GLY A 25 -10.14 -30.54 -42.20
N GLU A 26 -8.93 -30.79 -42.73
CA GLU A 26 -7.67 -30.33 -42.13
C GLU A 26 -7.16 -29.04 -42.78
N ARG A 27 -6.54 -28.15 -41.97
CA ARG A 27 -5.95 -26.90 -42.45
C ARG A 27 -4.66 -27.16 -43.21
N LEU A 28 -4.55 -26.60 -44.41
CA LEU A 28 -3.34 -26.72 -45.21
C LEU A 28 -2.20 -25.87 -44.60
N VAL A 29 -1.10 -26.53 -44.24
CA VAL A 29 0.10 -25.88 -43.66
C VAL A 29 0.95 -25.20 -44.75
N ARG A 30 0.88 -25.69 -45.99
CA ARG A 30 1.43 -25.05 -47.20
C ARG A 30 0.55 -25.33 -48.41
N TYR A 31 0.39 -24.37 -49.32
CA TYR A 31 -0.32 -24.59 -50.58
C TYR A 31 0.18 -23.74 -51.74
N GLN A 32 -0.10 -24.22 -52.95
CA GLN A 32 0.08 -23.52 -54.22
C GLN A 32 -1.17 -23.72 -55.09
N LEU A 33 -1.77 -22.62 -55.52
CA LEU A 33 -2.96 -22.56 -56.36
C LEU A 33 -2.63 -22.00 -57.73
N ASP A 34 -3.46 -22.37 -58.70
CA ASP A 34 -3.48 -21.71 -60.00
C ASP A 34 -3.85 -20.22 -59.83
N PRO A 35 -3.13 -19.28 -60.49
CA PRO A 35 -3.35 -17.85 -60.29
C PRO A 35 -4.77 -17.37 -60.60
N ASP A 36 -5.43 -17.92 -61.62
CA ASP A 36 -6.77 -17.50 -62.02
C ASP A 36 -7.83 -18.00 -61.03
N ILE A 37 -7.58 -19.15 -60.41
CA ILE A 37 -8.42 -19.68 -59.33
C ILE A 37 -8.22 -18.85 -58.06
N ALA A 38 -6.97 -18.61 -57.67
CA ALA A 38 -6.62 -17.84 -56.47
C ALA A 38 -7.28 -16.45 -56.46
N LYS A 39 -7.27 -15.77 -57.63
CA LYS A 39 -7.93 -14.48 -57.82
C LYS A 39 -9.46 -14.54 -57.70
N LYS A 40 -10.09 -15.63 -58.15
CA LYS A 40 -11.56 -15.79 -58.05
C LYS A 40 -12.06 -16.03 -56.63
N ILE A 41 -11.22 -16.58 -55.75
CA ILE A 41 -11.57 -16.90 -54.36
C ILE A 41 -10.87 -16.00 -53.32
N ASP A 42 -10.27 -14.89 -53.79
CA ASP A 42 -9.63 -13.85 -52.98
C ASP A 42 -8.67 -14.38 -51.90
N VAL A 43 -7.72 -15.23 -52.35
CA VAL A 43 -6.61 -15.74 -51.54
C VAL A 43 -5.30 -15.67 -52.33
N PRO A 44 -4.14 -15.54 -51.65
CA PRO A 44 -2.84 -15.60 -52.32
C PRO A 44 -2.63 -16.92 -53.06
N ALA A 45 -1.92 -16.90 -54.19
CA ALA A 45 -1.63 -18.11 -54.96
C ALA A 45 -0.70 -19.10 -54.24
N ASN A 46 0.07 -18.64 -53.23
CA ASN A 46 0.91 -19.48 -52.38
C ASN A 46 0.78 -19.06 -50.91
N GLY A 47 0.84 -20.00 -49.97
CA GLY A 47 0.83 -19.68 -48.53
C GLY A 47 1.48 -20.76 -47.67
N SER A 48 1.98 -20.39 -46.49
CA SER A 48 2.53 -21.30 -45.47
C SER A 48 2.29 -20.83 -44.04
N VAL A 49 1.99 -21.74 -43.10
CA VAL A 49 1.96 -21.46 -41.65
C VAL A 49 3.30 -21.87 -41.02
N GLN A 50 4.03 -20.94 -40.39
CA GLN A 50 5.25 -21.25 -39.63
C GLN A 50 4.89 -21.65 -38.19
N GLN A 51 5.51 -22.72 -37.65
CA GLN A 51 5.46 -23.05 -36.22
C GLN A 51 6.23 -21.99 -35.40
N PRO A 52 5.81 -21.70 -34.15
CA PRO A 52 6.35 -20.59 -33.39
C PRO A 52 7.78 -20.92 -32.94
N THR A 53 8.75 -20.24 -33.53
CA THR A 53 10.09 -20.10 -32.96
C THR A 53 10.22 -18.68 -32.43
N ASN A 54 10.72 -18.59 -31.20
CA ASN A 54 10.96 -17.34 -30.49
C ASN A 54 11.86 -16.39 -31.30
N GLN A 55 11.50 -15.11 -31.20
CA GLN A 55 12.28 -13.91 -31.53
C GLN A 55 11.99 -13.21 -32.88
N VAL A 56 11.37 -12.02 -32.69
CA VAL A 56 11.51 -10.73 -33.41
C VAL A 56 10.48 -10.38 -34.52
N GLU A 57 9.68 -9.37 -34.15
CA GLU A 57 9.06 -8.27 -34.92
C GLU A 57 8.09 -8.57 -36.06
N ASN A 58 6.83 -8.17 -35.86
CA ASN A 58 5.94 -7.77 -36.94
C ASN A 58 5.16 -6.51 -36.56
N THR A 59 5.48 -5.43 -37.28
CA THR A 59 4.88 -4.11 -37.24
C THR A 59 3.67 -4.08 -38.17
N VAL A 60 2.45 -4.14 -37.64
CA VAL A 60 1.25 -3.58 -38.30
C VAL A 60 0.25 -3.10 -37.24
N ALA A 61 0.12 -1.78 -37.13
CA ALA A 61 -0.97 -0.98 -36.57
C ALA A 61 -1.97 -1.67 -35.61
N ILE A 62 -1.47 -2.07 -34.44
CA ILE A 62 -2.29 -2.10 -33.23
C ILE A 62 -2.26 -0.66 -32.72
N ALA A 63 -3.42 0.00 -32.66
CA ALA A 63 -3.56 1.27 -31.97
C ALA A 63 -2.86 1.13 -30.61
N GLN A 64 -1.87 1.97 -30.35
CA GLN A 64 -0.98 1.94 -29.20
C GLN A 64 -1.74 1.51 -27.94
N GLN A 65 -1.69 0.22 -27.61
CA GLN A 65 -2.00 -0.22 -26.27
C GLN A 65 -0.77 0.17 -25.48
N ASP A 66 -0.88 1.32 -24.82
CA ASP A 66 0.05 1.72 -23.78
C ASP A 66 0.34 0.48 -22.94
N LYS A 67 1.62 0.11 -22.90
CA LYS A 67 2.14 -1.03 -22.16
C LYS A 67 2.12 -0.66 -20.68
N ARG A 68 0.94 -0.32 -20.15
CA ARG A 68 0.75 0.04 -18.75
C ARG A 68 1.24 -1.15 -17.91
N PRO A 69 2.10 -0.92 -16.91
CA PRO A 69 2.56 -1.99 -16.05
C PRO A 69 1.34 -2.71 -15.47
N THR A 70 1.28 -4.02 -15.65
CA THR A 70 0.22 -4.84 -15.08
C THR A 70 0.35 -4.82 -13.56
N ALA A 71 -0.74 -4.50 -12.87
CA ALA A 71 -0.81 -4.53 -11.42
C ALA A 71 -0.21 -5.83 -10.87
N THR A 72 0.60 -5.70 -9.81
CA THR A 72 1.29 -6.84 -9.18
C THR A 72 0.56 -7.23 -7.92
N ASN A 73 0.20 -8.50 -7.82
CA ASN A 73 -0.24 -9.14 -6.59
C ASN A 73 0.81 -10.19 -6.23
N LEU A 74 1.61 -9.94 -5.20
CA LEU A 74 2.73 -10.78 -4.79
C LEU A 74 2.53 -11.26 -3.36
N ILE A 75 2.84 -12.51 -3.07
CA ILE A 75 2.98 -13.03 -1.70
C ILE A 75 4.41 -13.51 -1.52
N LEU A 76 5.12 -12.90 -0.58
CA LEU A 76 6.41 -13.36 -0.08
C LEU A 76 6.17 -14.35 1.04
N TYR A 77 6.59 -15.59 0.87
CA TYR A 77 6.32 -16.64 1.86
C TYR A 77 7.56 -17.45 2.20
N GLY A 78 7.59 -17.98 3.41
CA GLY A 78 8.64 -18.89 3.86
C GLY A 78 8.81 -18.90 5.37
N PRO A 79 9.83 -19.61 5.87
CA PRO A 79 10.10 -19.72 7.29
C PRO A 79 10.37 -18.37 7.96
N PRO A 80 10.26 -18.27 9.30
CA PRO A 80 10.55 -17.03 10.02
C PRO A 80 12.03 -16.63 9.88
N GLY A 81 12.29 -15.32 9.91
CA GLY A 81 13.66 -14.78 9.88
C GLY A 81 14.36 -14.82 8.51
N THR A 82 13.66 -15.09 7.41
CA THR A 82 14.26 -15.14 6.06
C THR A 82 14.38 -13.77 5.37
N GLY A 83 14.09 -12.68 6.07
CA GLY A 83 14.21 -11.31 5.54
C GLY A 83 13.00 -10.82 4.76
N LYS A 84 11.82 -11.43 4.94
CA LYS A 84 10.57 -11.05 4.26
C LYS A 84 10.26 -9.56 4.41
N THR A 85 10.33 -8.99 5.62
CA THR A 85 10.07 -7.57 5.87
C THR A 85 10.93 -6.65 5.00
N PHE A 86 12.23 -6.94 4.90
CA PHE A 86 13.17 -6.15 4.08
C PHE A 86 12.87 -6.31 2.57
N SER A 87 12.62 -7.55 2.14
CA SER A 87 12.28 -7.82 0.75
C SER A 87 10.93 -7.21 0.34
N THR A 88 9.97 -7.11 1.27
CA THR A 88 8.70 -6.41 1.07
C THR A 88 8.92 -4.93 0.87
N ALA A 89 9.77 -4.29 1.69
CA ALA A 89 10.11 -2.87 1.53
C ALA A 89 10.80 -2.61 0.18
N ALA A 90 11.80 -3.42 -0.18
CA ALA A 90 12.50 -3.34 -1.47
C ALA A 90 11.54 -3.50 -2.65
N GLU A 91 10.63 -4.47 -2.58
CA GLU A 91 9.63 -4.71 -3.61
C GLU A 91 8.63 -3.55 -3.70
N ALA A 92 8.18 -3.00 -2.57
CA ALA A 92 7.25 -1.88 -2.56
C ALA A 92 7.87 -0.62 -3.17
N VAL A 93 9.11 -0.29 -2.82
CA VAL A 93 9.88 0.82 -3.42
C VAL A 93 10.00 0.61 -4.94
N ARG A 94 10.38 -0.60 -5.37
CA ARG A 94 10.49 -0.96 -6.80
C ARG A 94 9.15 -0.82 -7.53
N LEU A 95 8.05 -1.25 -6.91
CA LEU A 95 6.71 -1.17 -7.49
C LEU A 95 6.19 0.27 -7.55
N CYS A 96 6.59 1.12 -6.60
CA CYS A 96 6.40 2.56 -6.67
C CYS A 96 7.24 3.23 -7.79
N GLY A 97 8.07 2.50 -8.53
CA GLY A 97 8.91 3.05 -9.61
C GLY A 97 10.12 3.83 -9.10
N GLU A 98 10.43 3.74 -7.80
CA GLU A 98 11.60 4.37 -7.20
C GLU A 98 12.84 3.48 -7.32
N PRO A 99 14.06 4.06 -7.38
CA PRO A 99 15.29 3.29 -7.29
C PRO A 99 15.36 2.59 -5.93
N VAL A 100 15.76 1.31 -5.93
CA VAL A 100 15.90 0.50 -4.71
C VAL A 100 17.35 0.60 -4.24
N PRO A 101 17.63 1.26 -3.10
CA PRO A 101 18.99 1.30 -2.54
C PRO A 101 19.47 -0.09 -2.14
N GLU A 102 20.76 -0.35 -2.30
CA GLU A 102 21.40 -1.57 -1.81
C GLU A 102 21.60 -1.53 -0.30
N ASP A 103 21.90 -0.34 0.25
CA ASP A 103 22.01 -0.13 1.69
C ASP A 103 20.65 -0.20 2.37
N ARG A 104 20.63 -0.81 3.56
CA ARG A 104 19.39 -1.07 4.28
C ARG A 104 18.75 0.19 4.85
N ASP A 105 19.55 1.10 5.39
CA ASP A 105 19.04 2.30 6.03
C ASP A 105 18.53 3.27 4.97
N ASP A 106 19.24 3.39 3.85
CA ASP A 106 18.80 4.16 2.69
C ASP A 106 17.49 3.62 2.10
N LEU A 107 17.37 2.30 1.95
CA LEU A 107 16.13 1.68 1.48
C LEU A 107 14.97 2.00 2.43
N MET A 108 15.19 1.86 3.73
CA MET A 108 14.15 2.13 4.72
C MET A 108 13.78 3.62 4.74
N ALA A 109 14.72 4.54 4.51
CA ALA A 109 14.43 5.96 4.38
C ALA A 109 13.50 6.26 3.18
N VAL A 110 13.80 5.69 2.00
CA VAL A 110 12.92 5.82 0.82
C VAL A 110 11.54 5.22 1.09
N TYR A 111 11.50 4.02 1.67
CA TYR A 111 10.26 3.34 2.04
C TYR A 111 9.39 4.17 3.01
N GLN A 112 10.01 4.76 4.04
CA GLN A 112 9.31 5.64 4.99
C GLN A 112 8.81 6.94 4.33
N GLY A 113 9.57 7.50 3.39
CA GLY A 113 9.12 8.64 2.59
C GLY A 113 7.85 8.33 1.78
N LEU A 114 7.80 7.15 1.15
CA LEU A 114 6.64 6.69 0.39
C LEU A 114 5.42 6.37 1.28
N LEU A 115 5.63 5.85 2.50
CA LEU A 115 4.61 5.71 3.53
C LEU A 115 4.05 7.08 3.94
N ALA A 116 4.93 8.04 4.24
CA ALA A 116 4.53 9.39 4.64
C ALA A 116 3.73 10.10 3.53
N ALA A 117 4.12 9.91 2.27
CA ALA A 117 3.38 10.40 1.11
C ALA A 117 2.03 9.69 0.89
N GLY A 118 1.79 8.54 1.54
CA GLY A 118 0.60 7.72 1.36
C GLY A 118 0.56 6.92 0.05
N ARG A 119 1.72 6.75 -0.60
CA ARG A 119 1.91 5.88 -1.78
C ARG A 119 1.98 4.41 -1.39
N ILE A 120 2.50 4.15 -0.19
CA ILE A 120 2.46 2.84 0.45
C ILE A 120 1.51 2.93 1.63
N ASP A 121 0.62 1.95 1.78
CA ASP A 121 -0.09 1.70 3.04
C ASP A 121 0.29 0.30 3.56
N PHE A 122 0.33 0.15 4.88
CA PHE A 122 0.69 -1.10 5.55
C PHE A 122 -0.43 -1.54 6.50
N VAL A 123 -0.77 -2.82 6.45
CA VAL A 123 -1.67 -3.46 7.41
C VAL A 123 -1.16 -4.84 7.77
N THR A 124 -1.30 -5.22 9.05
CA THR A 124 -1.06 -6.60 9.51
C THR A 124 -2.38 -7.30 9.73
N PHE A 125 -2.55 -8.49 9.15
CA PHE A 125 -3.74 -9.31 9.35
C PHE A 125 -3.65 -10.07 10.67
N HIS A 126 -4.77 -10.11 11.37
CA HIS A 126 -4.99 -10.90 12.59
C HIS A 126 -6.33 -11.63 12.50
N GLN A 127 -6.56 -12.58 13.41
CA GLN A 127 -7.75 -13.45 13.37
C GLN A 127 -9.08 -12.69 13.40
N SER A 128 -9.09 -11.50 14.01
CA SER A 128 -10.24 -10.61 14.13
C SER A 128 -10.42 -9.64 12.94
N MET A 129 -9.48 -9.59 11.99
CA MET A 129 -9.56 -8.70 10.83
C MET A 129 -10.84 -8.97 10.04
N ALA A 130 -11.59 -7.91 9.77
CA ALA A 130 -12.91 -7.99 9.16
C ALA A 130 -13.04 -7.08 7.93
N TYR A 131 -14.10 -7.33 7.15
CA TYR A 131 -14.44 -6.50 5.98
C TYR A 131 -14.63 -5.03 6.39
N GLU A 132 -15.21 -4.80 7.57
CA GLU A 132 -15.55 -3.48 8.10
C GLU A 132 -14.34 -2.58 8.35
N GLU A 133 -13.19 -3.18 8.66
CA GLU A 133 -11.92 -2.46 8.91
C GLU A 133 -11.10 -2.33 7.62
N PHE A 134 -11.17 -3.34 6.75
CA PHE A 134 -10.33 -3.42 5.56
C PHE A 134 -10.96 -2.69 4.35
N VAL A 135 -12.26 -2.84 4.14
CA VAL A 135 -12.99 -2.30 2.97
C VAL A 135 -13.85 -1.10 3.36
N GLU A 136 -14.91 -1.31 4.13
CA GLU A 136 -15.76 -0.25 4.68
C GLU A 136 -16.68 -0.78 5.78
N GLY A 137 -16.93 0.05 6.80
CA GLY A 137 -17.77 -0.33 7.94
C GLY A 137 -18.53 0.86 8.51
N ARG A 138 -19.58 0.59 9.29
CA ARG A 138 -20.33 1.64 9.99
C ARG A 138 -19.69 1.92 11.35
N GLN A 139 -19.25 3.15 11.58
CA GLN A 139 -18.67 3.58 12.85
C GLN A 139 -19.58 4.59 13.56
N PRO A 140 -19.69 4.55 14.90
CA PRO A 140 -20.41 5.54 15.67
C PRO A 140 -19.61 6.84 15.74
N MET A 141 -20.21 7.93 15.28
CA MET A 141 -19.69 9.28 15.40
C MET A 141 -20.48 10.02 16.47
N THR A 142 -19.79 10.61 17.44
CA THR A 142 -20.41 11.50 18.42
C THR A 142 -20.63 12.86 17.77
N GLY A 143 -21.87 13.37 17.83
CA GLY A 143 -22.15 14.75 17.47
C GLY A 143 -21.36 15.68 18.40
N ALA A 144 -20.51 16.53 17.85
CA ALA A 144 -19.99 17.67 18.58
C ALA A 144 -21.08 18.74 18.59
N ASP A 145 -22.05 18.61 19.49
CA ASP A 145 -22.88 19.74 19.89
C ASP A 145 -22.03 20.62 20.80
N ASP A 146 -21.22 21.50 20.20
CA ASP A 146 -20.68 22.70 20.85
C ASP A 146 -21.68 23.88 20.72
N GLY A 147 -22.97 23.57 20.56
CA GLY A 147 -24.06 24.52 20.73
C GLY A 147 -24.61 24.42 22.15
N GLU A 148 -24.48 25.48 22.93
CA GLU A 148 -25.28 25.63 24.15
C GLU A 148 -26.76 25.46 23.75
N ASP A 149 -27.45 24.53 24.41
CA ASP A 149 -28.85 24.12 24.21
C ASP A 149 -29.13 23.01 23.18
N THR A 150 -28.76 21.75 23.49
CA THR A 150 -29.75 20.65 23.65
C THR A 150 -29.14 19.35 24.19
N SER A 151 -29.80 18.79 25.19
CA SER A 151 -29.37 17.62 25.97
C SER A 151 -29.79 16.29 25.34
N THR A 152 -29.25 15.93 24.17
CA THR A 152 -29.25 14.53 23.70
C THR A 152 -27.93 14.19 23.02
N ALA A 153 -27.01 13.60 23.77
CA ALA A 153 -25.82 12.96 23.23
C ALA A 153 -26.21 11.73 22.39
N GLY A 154 -26.66 11.95 21.16
CA GLY A 154 -26.88 10.91 20.16
C GLY A 154 -25.57 10.52 19.47
N PHE A 155 -25.47 9.26 19.05
CA PHE A 155 -24.45 8.84 18.08
C PHE A 155 -25.12 8.62 16.73
N ARG A 156 -24.42 8.98 15.65
CA ARG A 156 -24.83 8.64 14.28
C ARG A 156 -23.88 7.59 13.74
N LEU A 157 -24.41 6.59 13.05
CA LEU A 157 -23.57 5.65 12.31
C LEU A 157 -23.20 6.28 10.97
N GLU A 158 -21.90 6.41 10.72
CA GLU A 158 -21.35 6.85 9.44
C GLU A 158 -20.58 5.71 8.79
N THR A 159 -20.71 5.58 7.48
CA THR A 159 -19.91 4.61 6.72
C THR A 159 -18.51 5.17 6.54
N VAL A 160 -17.51 4.47 7.08
CA VAL A 160 -16.11 4.87 7.04
C VAL A 160 -15.34 3.93 6.11
N PRO A 161 -14.56 4.45 5.14
CA PRO A 161 -13.75 3.63 4.25
C PRO A 161 -12.57 3.01 5.01
N GLY A 162 -12.40 1.70 4.83
CA GLY A 162 -11.26 0.92 5.33
C GLY A 162 -9.99 1.15 4.51
N ILE A 163 -8.88 0.56 4.96
CA ILE A 163 -7.55 0.82 4.38
C ILE A 163 -7.47 0.51 2.88
N PHE A 164 -8.06 -0.61 2.44
CA PHE A 164 -8.07 -1.03 1.04
C PHE A 164 -8.81 -0.01 0.16
N ARG A 165 -9.98 0.43 0.62
CA ARG A 165 -10.80 1.40 -0.11
C ARG A 165 -10.10 2.76 -0.21
N ARG A 166 -9.45 3.21 0.87
CA ARG A 166 -8.71 4.49 0.87
C ARG A 166 -7.54 4.47 -0.11
N ILE A 167 -6.64 3.49 -0.03
CA ILE A 167 -5.49 3.45 -0.95
C ILE A 167 -5.94 3.22 -2.41
N ALA A 168 -6.99 2.44 -2.65
CA ALA A 168 -7.56 2.28 -3.98
C ALA A 168 -8.11 3.62 -4.51
N LYS A 169 -8.77 4.43 -3.69
CA LYS A 169 -9.22 5.77 -4.10
C LYS A 169 -8.06 6.71 -4.40
N ARG A 170 -6.97 6.68 -3.61
CA ARG A 170 -5.75 7.46 -3.90
C ARG A 170 -5.14 7.06 -5.24
N ALA A 171 -5.02 5.76 -5.49
CA ALA A 171 -4.55 5.25 -6.77
C ALA A 171 -5.46 5.64 -7.93
N GLU A 172 -6.79 5.61 -7.73
CA GLU A 172 -7.76 5.99 -8.76
C GLU A 172 -7.65 7.48 -9.11
N THR A 173 -7.46 8.36 -8.13
CA THR A 173 -7.47 9.82 -8.31
C THR A 173 -6.12 10.44 -8.65
N SER A 174 -5.05 9.63 -8.66
CA SER A 174 -3.71 10.04 -9.09
C SER A 174 -3.58 9.87 -10.61
N HIS A 175 -3.80 10.95 -11.35
CA HIS A 175 -3.78 11.02 -12.81
C HIS A 175 -2.60 11.87 -13.27
N GLY A 176 -1.40 11.30 -13.19
CA GLY A 176 -0.15 11.93 -13.62
C GLY A 176 0.72 12.44 -12.47
N HIS A 177 2.02 12.58 -12.71
CA HIS A 177 3.01 13.05 -11.74
C HIS A 177 3.96 14.06 -12.37
N SER A 178 4.11 15.22 -11.72
CA SER A 178 5.13 16.20 -12.08
C SER A 178 6.51 15.65 -11.73
N SER A 179 7.50 15.85 -12.61
CA SER A 179 8.89 15.44 -12.38
C SER A 179 9.82 16.63 -12.62
N GLY A 180 10.92 16.69 -11.86
CA GLY A 180 11.94 17.74 -12.04
C GLY A 180 11.54 19.10 -11.45
N GLU A 181 11.75 20.17 -12.23
CA GLU A 181 11.66 21.58 -11.77
C GLU A 181 10.22 22.08 -11.57
N ASP A 182 9.22 21.40 -12.11
CA ASP A 182 7.80 21.80 -12.04
C ASP A 182 7.07 21.32 -10.77
N LEU A 183 7.77 20.65 -9.86
CA LEU A 183 7.21 20.17 -8.60
C LEU A 183 6.82 21.33 -7.68
N ILE A 184 5.54 21.38 -7.32
CA ILE A 184 5.05 22.37 -6.37
C ILE A 184 5.38 21.87 -4.96
N ARG A 185 6.21 22.64 -4.26
CA ARG A 185 6.65 22.38 -2.89
C ARG A 185 5.98 23.31 -1.90
N VAL A 186 5.82 22.85 -0.66
CA VAL A 186 5.29 23.66 0.45
C VAL A 186 6.36 24.59 1.04
N GLU A 187 7.64 24.28 0.85
CA GLU A 187 8.76 25.06 1.38
C GLU A 187 8.64 26.56 1.08
N GLY A 188 8.70 27.39 2.13
CA GLY A 188 8.63 28.85 2.02
C GLY A 188 7.22 29.43 1.80
N ARG A 189 6.18 28.59 1.76
CA ARG A 189 4.78 28.99 1.52
C ARG A 189 3.94 28.79 2.77
N GLN A 190 2.92 29.63 2.95
CA GLN A 190 1.92 29.44 3.99
C GLN A 190 0.79 28.52 3.48
N VAL A 191 0.23 27.70 4.37
CA VAL A 191 -0.88 26.80 4.03
C VAL A 191 -2.14 27.23 4.77
N PHE A 192 -3.14 27.66 4.03
CA PHE A 192 -4.42 28.10 4.56
C PHE A 192 -5.49 27.04 4.37
N LYS A 193 -6.27 26.78 5.41
CA LYS A 193 -7.57 26.13 5.22
C LYS A 193 -8.59 27.19 4.81
N MET A 194 -9.47 26.85 3.86
CA MET A 194 -10.55 27.69 3.37
C MET A 194 -11.88 26.92 3.29
N SER A 195 -12.99 27.52 3.74
CA SER A 195 -14.35 27.04 3.43
C SER A 195 -14.87 27.75 2.18
N ILE A 196 -15.53 27.02 1.30
CA ILE A 196 -16.29 27.57 0.17
C ILE A 196 -17.72 27.06 0.32
N GLY A 197 -18.64 27.95 0.68
CA GLY A 197 -19.99 27.56 1.04
C GLY A 197 -20.10 26.91 2.42
N GLU A 198 -21.32 26.82 2.94
CA GLU A 198 -21.63 25.98 4.09
C GLU A 198 -21.84 24.52 3.66
N ALA A 199 -21.13 23.60 4.31
CA ALA A 199 -21.13 22.17 3.92
C ALA A 199 -22.52 21.50 4.02
N ASN A 200 -23.39 22.01 4.90
CA ASN A 200 -24.73 21.48 5.13
C ASN A 200 -25.83 22.30 4.42
N ASN A 201 -25.47 23.32 3.64
CA ASN A 201 -26.42 24.13 2.89
C ASN A 201 -26.38 23.75 1.40
N PRO A 202 -27.42 23.08 0.87
CA PRO A 202 -27.50 22.74 -0.55
C PRO A 202 -27.49 23.96 -1.47
N GLU A 203 -27.98 25.11 -0.99
CA GLU A 203 -27.97 26.36 -1.76
C GLU A 203 -26.55 26.84 -2.04
N ASP A 204 -25.60 26.57 -1.14
CA ASP A 204 -24.20 26.95 -1.27
C ASP A 204 -23.37 26.00 -2.13
N ALA A 205 -23.90 24.83 -2.50
CA ALA A 205 -23.16 23.80 -3.22
C ALA A 205 -22.62 24.29 -4.58
N HIS A 206 -23.32 25.24 -5.22
CA HIS A 206 -22.89 25.83 -6.49
C HIS A 206 -21.62 26.68 -6.38
N LEU A 207 -21.34 27.25 -5.20
CA LEU A 207 -20.20 28.14 -4.97
C LEU A 207 -18.87 27.43 -5.18
N PHE A 208 -18.79 26.15 -4.80
CA PHE A 208 -17.60 25.35 -5.03
C PHE A 208 -17.34 25.17 -6.53
N GLU A 209 -18.34 24.76 -7.30
CA GLU A 209 -18.18 24.55 -8.74
C GLU A 209 -17.88 25.85 -9.48
N GLU A 210 -18.47 26.96 -9.03
CA GLU A 210 -18.16 28.30 -9.52
C GLU A 210 -16.70 28.67 -9.27
N ALA A 211 -16.21 28.50 -8.03
CA ALA A 211 -14.83 28.76 -7.63
C ALA A 211 -13.82 27.92 -8.44
N ILE A 212 -14.11 26.62 -8.62
CA ILE A 212 -13.28 25.72 -9.42
C ILE A 212 -13.22 26.19 -10.87
N LYS A 213 -14.37 26.42 -11.51
CA LYS A 213 -14.43 26.81 -12.92
C LYS A 213 -13.87 28.21 -13.17
N GLY A 214 -14.04 29.11 -12.21
CA GLY A 214 -13.60 30.50 -12.28
C GLY A 214 -12.11 30.71 -11.99
N GLY A 215 -11.42 29.72 -11.41
CA GLY A 215 -10.02 29.87 -11.03
C GLY A 215 -9.82 30.86 -9.88
N TYR A 216 -10.73 30.86 -8.89
CA TYR A 216 -10.63 31.70 -7.70
C TYR A 216 -11.25 31.01 -6.49
N THR A 217 -10.90 31.46 -5.29
CA THR A 217 -11.67 31.18 -4.07
C THR A 217 -12.48 32.41 -3.66
N LEU A 218 -13.45 32.21 -2.78
CA LEU A 218 -14.43 33.24 -2.39
C LEU A 218 -14.77 33.18 -0.91
N LEU A 219 -14.94 34.34 -0.27
CA LEU A 219 -15.24 34.47 1.17
C LEU A 219 -16.57 35.19 1.39
N GLY A 220 -17.45 34.63 2.23
CA GLY A 220 -18.74 35.21 2.61
C GLY A 220 -18.72 35.83 4.01
N PHE A 221 -18.27 37.08 4.14
CA PHE A 221 -18.30 37.85 5.39
C PHE A 221 -18.62 39.33 5.10
N GLY A 222 -19.91 39.61 4.97
CA GLY A 222 -20.41 40.94 4.59
C GLY A 222 -20.07 41.31 3.15
N ASP A 223 -20.55 42.49 2.74
CA ASP A 223 -20.37 43.04 1.40
C ASP A 223 -19.65 44.40 1.45
N ILE A 224 -18.77 44.61 2.43
CA ILE A 224 -17.91 45.81 2.48
C ILE A 224 -16.76 45.61 1.49
N ASP A 225 -16.54 46.59 0.62
CA ASP A 225 -15.38 46.61 -0.26
C ASP A 225 -14.10 46.87 0.56
N TRP A 226 -13.24 45.86 0.68
CA TRP A 226 -11.98 45.96 1.41
C TRP A 226 -10.80 46.37 0.52
N SER A 227 -11.03 46.84 -0.71
CA SER A 227 -9.96 47.14 -1.68
C SER A 227 -9.06 48.31 -1.26
N ASP A 228 -9.58 49.27 -0.50
CA ASP A 228 -8.83 50.45 -0.05
C ASP A 228 -7.66 50.07 0.88
N ASP A 229 -6.49 50.68 0.67
CA ASP A 229 -5.24 50.44 1.41
C ASP A 229 -5.39 50.65 2.93
N LYS A 230 -6.31 51.52 3.37
CA LYS A 230 -6.57 51.71 4.80
C LYS A 230 -6.93 50.42 5.53
N PHE A 231 -7.52 49.44 4.83
CA PHE A 231 -7.90 48.15 5.38
C PHE A 231 -6.73 47.17 5.58
N GLU A 232 -5.48 47.60 5.32
CA GLU A 232 -4.29 46.97 5.90
C GLU A 232 -4.31 47.07 7.44
N SER A 233 -4.88 48.15 7.97
CA SER A 233 -5.09 48.32 9.41
C SER A 233 -6.28 47.50 9.89
N ARG A 234 -6.06 46.68 10.92
CA ARG A 234 -7.15 45.92 11.54
C ARG A 234 -8.18 46.84 12.20
N ASP A 235 -7.74 47.98 12.73
CA ASP A 235 -8.62 48.93 13.41
C ASP A 235 -9.60 49.59 12.42
N GLU A 236 -9.16 49.86 11.19
CA GLU A 236 -10.03 50.39 10.12
C GLU A 236 -11.11 49.38 9.70
N ILE A 237 -10.78 48.07 9.69
CA ILE A 237 -11.78 47.02 9.46
C ILE A 237 -12.79 46.97 10.61
N ILE A 238 -12.33 47.06 11.87
CA ILE A 238 -13.21 47.06 13.05
C ILE A 238 -14.21 48.23 12.96
N GLU A 239 -13.72 49.44 12.69
CA GLU A 239 -14.58 50.63 12.61
C GLU A 239 -15.54 50.55 11.41
N ALA A 240 -15.11 50.02 10.26
CA ALA A 240 -16.01 49.79 9.13
C ALA A 240 -17.10 48.76 9.43
N CYS A 241 -16.77 47.65 10.11
CA CYS A 241 -17.76 46.66 10.55
C CYS A 241 -18.77 47.26 11.54
N LYS A 242 -18.33 48.09 12.50
CA LYS A 242 -19.22 48.78 13.44
C LYS A 242 -20.16 49.76 12.73
N ALA A 243 -19.67 50.46 11.71
CA ALA A 243 -20.45 51.44 10.96
C ALA A 243 -21.56 50.80 10.11
N GLN A 244 -21.41 49.55 9.68
CA GLN A 244 -22.40 48.85 8.86
C GLN A 244 -23.63 48.37 9.66
N GLY A 245 -23.53 48.31 11.00
CA GLY A 245 -24.69 48.32 11.90
C GLY A 245 -25.51 47.03 12.03
N ASP A 246 -25.05 45.89 11.50
CA ASP A 246 -25.90 44.69 11.33
C ASP A 246 -25.56 43.50 12.28
N GLN A 247 -24.88 43.75 13.42
CA GLN A 247 -24.53 42.68 14.37
C GLN A 247 -24.85 43.05 15.82
N ASP A 248 -25.64 42.19 16.49
CA ASP A 248 -25.86 42.23 17.94
C ASP A 248 -24.55 41.92 18.68
N GLY A 249 -23.81 42.95 19.10
CA GLY A 249 -22.64 42.79 19.97
C GLY A 249 -21.52 43.81 19.78
N ASN A 250 -20.50 43.71 20.64
CA ASN A 250 -19.30 44.54 20.57
C ASN A 250 -18.32 43.91 19.55
N VAL A 251 -18.23 44.46 18.34
CA VAL A 251 -17.31 43.99 17.30
C VAL A 251 -15.86 44.29 17.69
N ASP A 252 -15.02 43.26 17.71
CA ASP A 252 -13.61 43.36 18.06
C ASP A 252 -12.70 42.58 17.09
N ALA A 253 -11.39 42.57 17.36
CA ALA A 253 -10.40 41.91 16.52
C ALA A 253 -10.55 40.37 16.41
N ARG A 254 -11.32 39.74 17.30
CA ARG A 254 -11.57 38.28 17.32
C ARG A 254 -12.88 37.90 16.63
N SER A 255 -13.77 38.87 16.39
CA SER A 255 -15.01 38.66 15.63
C SER A 255 -14.72 38.10 14.24
N GLY A 256 -15.49 37.11 13.79
CA GLY A 256 -15.31 36.48 12.48
C GLY A 256 -15.37 37.48 11.31
N VAL A 257 -16.27 38.45 11.39
CA VAL A 257 -16.42 39.55 10.40
C VAL A 257 -15.19 40.46 10.28
N VAL A 258 -14.31 40.48 11.29
CA VAL A 258 -13.05 41.22 11.24
C VAL A 258 -11.91 40.25 10.88
N GLN A 259 -11.81 39.14 11.59
CA GLN A 259 -10.70 38.20 11.46
C GLN A 259 -10.64 37.57 10.06
N MET A 260 -11.76 37.12 9.49
CA MET A 260 -11.74 36.41 8.20
C MET A 260 -11.36 37.33 7.04
N PRO A 261 -11.98 38.52 6.85
CA PRO A 261 -11.55 39.46 5.82
C PRO A 261 -10.11 39.94 6.03
N PHE A 262 -9.69 40.17 7.28
CA PHE A 262 -8.31 40.58 7.56
C PHE A 262 -7.29 39.52 7.12
N ILE A 263 -7.52 38.24 7.43
CA ILE A 263 -6.63 37.15 6.99
C ILE A 263 -6.64 37.05 5.46
N PHE A 264 -7.84 37.00 4.87
CA PHE A 264 -8.03 36.84 3.45
C PHE A 264 -7.40 37.98 2.63
N ARG A 265 -7.54 39.23 3.09
CA ARG A 265 -6.94 40.41 2.43
C ARG A 265 -5.44 40.50 2.71
N ASN A 266 -5.03 40.45 3.98
CA ASN A 266 -3.71 40.96 4.40
C ASN A 266 -2.66 39.87 4.65
N TRP A 267 -3.06 38.63 4.96
CA TRP A 267 -2.09 37.57 5.28
C TRP A 267 -1.75 36.69 4.08
N VAL A 268 -2.72 36.46 3.19
CA VAL A 268 -2.53 35.63 2.01
C VAL A 268 -1.64 36.33 0.98
N ARG A 269 -0.60 35.64 0.52
CA ARG A 269 0.32 36.08 -0.53
C ARG A 269 0.21 35.21 -1.77
N GLU A 270 0.67 35.73 -2.90
CA GLU A 270 0.84 34.90 -4.10
C GLU A 270 1.86 33.78 -3.83
N GLY A 271 1.55 32.57 -4.30
CA GLY A 271 2.32 31.36 -4.04
C GLY A 271 1.88 30.57 -2.81
N ASP A 272 1.10 31.14 -1.89
CA ASP A 272 0.57 30.42 -0.73
C ASP A 272 -0.43 29.33 -1.17
N ILE A 273 -0.58 28.30 -0.34
CA ILE A 273 -1.42 27.14 -0.62
C ILE A 273 -2.78 27.31 0.06
N VAL A 274 -3.86 26.96 -0.65
CA VAL A 274 -5.22 26.88 -0.12
C VAL A 274 -5.73 25.45 -0.12
N ILE A 275 -6.27 25.01 1.00
CA ILE A 275 -6.92 23.72 1.18
C ILE A 275 -8.40 23.95 1.45
N VAL A 276 -9.25 23.52 0.52
CA VAL A 276 -10.70 23.71 0.62
C VAL A 276 -11.31 22.54 1.39
N SER A 277 -11.99 22.85 2.49
CA SER A 277 -12.64 21.86 3.34
C SER A 277 -13.99 21.38 2.81
N LYS A 278 -14.41 20.17 3.20
CA LYS A 278 -15.78 19.66 3.11
C LYS A 278 -16.22 19.23 4.52
N GLY A 279 -16.80 20.16 5.27
CA GLY A 279 -16.95 20.00 6.71
C GLY A 279 -15.60 19.95 7.43
N ASN A 280 -15.57 19.41 8.64
CA ASN A 280 -14.37 19.48 9.50
C ASN A 280 -13.43 18.27 9.34
N GLY A 281 -13.94 17.19 8.74
CA GLY A 281 -13.24 15.91 8.62
C GLY A 281 -12.66 15.62 7.24
N LEU A 282 -13.07 16.35 6.20
CA LEU A 282 -12.65 16.13 4.82
C LEU A 282 -12.10 17.42 4.18
N PHE A 283 -11.21 17.28 3.20
CA PHE A 283 -10.84 18.32 2.24
C PHE A 283 -11.16 17.86 0.82
N ARG A 284 -11.46 18.80 -0.08
CA ARG A 284 -12.02 18.52 -1.41
C ARG A 284 -11.32 19.24 -2.57
N ALA A 285 -10.44 20.18 -2.27
CA ALA A 285 -9.57 20.79 -3.28
C ALA A 285 -8.30 21.35 -2.63
N ILE A 286 -7.23 21.42 -3.40
CA ILE A 286 -5.99 22.12 -3.08
C ILE A 286 -5.65 23.04 -4.25
N GLY A 287 -5.23 24.26 -3.94
CA GLY A 287 -4.85 25.25 -4.94
C GLY A 287 -3.70 26.13 -4.45
N GLU A 288 -3.16 26.91 -5.38
CA GLU A 288 -2.17 27.95 -5.12
C GLU A 288 -2.80 29.31 -5.39
N PHE A 289 -2.63 30.26 -4.46
CA PHE A 289 -3.04 31.64 -4.69
C PHE A 289 -2.16 32.30 -5.76
N THR A 290 -2.78 32.87 -6.78
CA THR A 290 -2.09 33.46 -7.95
C THR A 290 -2.37 34.95 -8.14
N GLY A 291 -3.15 35.56 -7.26
CA GLY A 291 -3.44 36.99 -7.31
C GLY A 291 -3.87 37.59 -5.98
N GLY A 292 -3.90 38.93 -5.96
CA GLY A 292 -4.35 39.75 -4.85
C GLY A 292 -5.85 39.67 -4.55
N TYR A 293 -6.27 40.42 -3.53
CA TYR A 293 -7.68 40.58 -3.16
C TYR A 293 -8.47 41.28 -4.27
N GLU A 294 -9.68 40.79 -4.54
CA GLU A 294 -10.65 41.38 -5.45
C GLU A 294 -12.03 41.47 -4.77
N PHE A 295 -12.68 42.63 -4.88
CA PHE A 295 -14.08 42.80 -4.52
C PHE A 295 -14.99 42.65 -5.76
N ALA A 296 -15.85 41.64 -5.73
CA ALA A 296 -16.75 41.24 -6.81
C ALA A 296 -18.19 41.05 -6.27
N PRO A 297 -18.96 42.14 -6.11
CA PRO A 297 -20.30 42.09 -5.52
C PRO A 297 -21.28 41.28 -6.36
N ARG A 298 -22.22 40.59 -5.69
CA ARG A 298 -23.20 39.70 -6.33
C ARG A 298 -24.62 40.24 -6.24
N PRO A 299 -25.49 39.96 -7.23
CA PRO A 299 -26.94 40.17 -7.08
C PRO A 299 -27.46 39.29 -5.94
N GLY A 300 -28.03 39.91 -4.89
CA GLY A 300 -28.51 39.21 -3.70
C GLY A 300 -27.55 39.23 -2.49
N GLY A 301 -26.34 39.77 -2.66
CA GLY A 301 -25.34 39.90 -1.60
C GLY A 301 -24.59 38.60 -1.28
N GLY A 302 -23.57 38.72 -0.42
CA GLY A 302 -22.77 37.60 0.07
C GLY A 302 -21.69 37.13 -0.91
N TYR A 303 -20.65 36.50 -0.37
CA TYR A 303 -19.55 35.88 -1.13
C TYR A 303 -18.90 36.82 -2.17
N ALA A 304 -18.80 38.11 -1.84
CA ALA A 304 -18.31 39.16 -2.71
C ALA A 304 -16.78 39.29 -2.73
N HIS A 305 -16.05 38.59 -1.85
CA HIS A 305 -14.59 38.69 -1.77
C HIS A 305 -13.94 37.53 -2.50
N ARG A 306 -12.98 37.81 -3.39
CA ARG A 306 -12.31 36.81 -4.22
C ARG A 306 -10.78 36.94 -4.17
N ARG A 307 -10.11 35.82 -4.47
CA ARG A 307 -8.68 35.76 -4.80
C ARG A 307 -8.47 34.71 -5.89
N ALA A 308 -7.64 35.04 -6.88
CA ALA A 308 -7.29 34.10 -7.95
C ALA A 308 -6.55 32.88 -7.39
N VAL A 309 -6.92 31.68 -7.86
CA VAL A 309 -6.38 30.40 -7.43
C VAL A 309 -6.15 29.50 -8.63
N ARG A 310 -4.93 28.97 -8.75
CA ARG A 310 -4.63 27.86 -9.63
C ARG A 310 -4.95 26.56 -8.88
N TRP A 311 -6.00 25.86 -9.30
CA TRP A 311 -6.38 24.59 -8.69
C TRP A 311 -5.39 23.48 -9.09
N LEU A 312 -4.81 22.83 -8.09
CA LEU A 312 -3.77 21.81 -8.24
C LEU A 312 -4.33 20.39 -8.12
N TRP A 313 -5.34 20.23 -7.27
CA TRP A 313 -5.99 18.95 -7.01
C TRP A 313 -7.45 19.17 -6.61
N ILE A 314 -8.35 18.32 -7.10
CA ILE A 314 -9.78 18.38 -6.82
C ILE A 314 -10.34 16.96 -6.63
N ASP A 315 -11.07 16.73 -5.54
CA ASP A 315 -11.93 15.57 -5.34
C ASP A 315 -13.25 16.02 -4.68
N ARG A 316 -14.36 15.87 -5.42
CA ARG A 316 -15.69 16.30 -4.96
C ARG A 316 -16.23 15.46 -3.81
N GLU A 317 -15.83 14.19 -3.72
CA GLU A 317 -16.20 13.32 -2.60
C GLU A 317 -15.43 13.74 -1.34
N GLY A 318 -14.18 14.14 -1.53
CA GLY A 318 -13.28 14.62 -0.50
C GLY A 318 -12.51 13.49 0.17
N VAL A 319 -11.39 13.86 0.77
CA VAL A 319 -10.44 12.95 1.42
C VAL A 319 -10.31 13.31 2.90
N PRO A 320 -10.09 12.34 3.81
CA PRO A 320 -9.86 12.63 5.23
C PRO A 320 -8.75 13.65 5.47
N VAL A 321 -9.03 14.67 6.28
CA VAL A 321 -8.05 15.69 6.69
C VAL A 321 -6.82 15.07 7.32
N GLY A 322 -7.00 13.98 8.07
CA GLY A 322 -5.93 13.22 8.71
C GLY A 322 -4.81 12.73 7.78
N GLU A 323 -5.03 12.72 6.46
CA GLU A 323 -3.98 12.38 5.50
C GLU A 323 -2.93 13.49 5.34
N ILE A 324 -3.33 14.75 5.46
CA ILE A 324 -2.49 15.93 5.22
C ILE A 324 -2.27 16.78 6.47
N TYR A 325 -3.07 16.58 7.52
CA TYR A 325 -3.05 17.40 8.73
C TYR A 325 -3.52 16.58 9.95
N SER A 326 -2.71 16.53 11.00
CA SER A 326 -2.95 15.68 12.18
C SER A 326 -4.17 16.10 13.02
N ARG A 327 -4.57 17.38 12.96
CA ARG A 327 -5.70 17.93 13.71
C ARG A 327 -6.96 17.99 12.84
N ARG A 328 -8.13 18.10 13.47
CA ARG A 328 -9.38 18.41 12.74
C ARG A 328 -9.40 19.87 12.30
N PHE A 329 -10.09 20.15 11.19
CA PHE A 329 -10.36 21.52 10.81
C PHE A 329 -11.37 22.18 11.77
N SER A 330 -11.15 23.46 12.07
CA SER A 330 -12.14 24.30 12.74
C SER A 330 -13.18 24.87 11.77
N MET A 331 -14.30 25.36 12.32
CA MET A 331 -15.39 26.00 11.56
C MET A 331 -15.03 27.38 11.00
N LYS A 332 -13.86 27.93 11.33
CA LYS A 332 -13.40 29.21 10.76
C LYS A 332 -13.26 29.10 9.24
N SER A 333 -13.76 30.10 8.51
CA SER A 333 -13.75 30.07 7.05
C SER A 333 -12.36 30.15 6.47
N ILE A 334 -11.46 30.97 7.01
CA ILE A 334 -10.04 30.96 6.62
C ILE A 334 -9.12 31.06 7.84
N TYR A 335 -8.06 30.26 7.86
CA TYR A 335 -6.97 30.39 8.83
C TYR A 335 -5.72 29.65 8.37
N LEU A 336 -4.57 30.06 8.93
CA LEU A 336 -3.29 29.40 8.73
C LEU A 336 -3.24 28.07 9.47
N LEU A 337 -2.83 27.00 8.79
CA LEU A 337 -2.53 25.71 9.40
C LEU A 337 -1.16 25.75 10.08
N TYR A 338 -0.97 24.92 11.11
CA TYR A 338 0.32 24.83 11.78
C TYR A 338 1.26 23.92 11.00
N ASP A 339 2.42 24.44 10.60
CA ASP A 339 3.42 23.69 9.81
C ASP A 339 3.83 22.37 10.48
N ALA A 340 3.97 22.37 11.81
CA ALA A 340 4.35 21.19 12.60
C ALA A 340 3.31 20.05 12.57
N GLU A 341 2.08 20.34 12.14
CA GLU A 341 0.98 19.38 12.09
C GLU A 341 0.65 18.95 10.65
N LEU A 342 1.33 19.51 9.65
CA LEU A 342 1.18 19.15 8.24
C LEU A 342 1.97 17.89 7.92
N ASN A 343 1.31 16.93 7.24
CA ASN A 343 2.01 15.88 6.52
C ASN A 343 2.41 16.41 5.14
N VAL A 344 3.54 17.11 5.10
CA VAL A 344 4.06 17.76 3.88
C VAL A 344 4.23 16.76 2.73
N PRO A 345 4.83 15.57 2.91
CA PRO A 345 4.92 14.57 1.83
C PRO A 345 3.57 14.21 1.19
N ALA A 346 2.51 14.00 1.99
CA ALA A 346 1.19 13.69 1.45
C ALA A 346 0.54 14.89 0.75
N LEU A 347 0.69 16.10 1.32
CA LEU A 347 0.17 17.32 0.73
C LEU A 347 0.81 17.62 -0.63
N GLU A 348 2.14 17.53 -0.71
CA GLU A 348 2.89 17.70 -1.96
C GLU A 348 2.50 16.64 -3.00
N ARG A 349 2.33 15.37 -2.60
CA ARG A 349 1.79 14.34 -3.51
C ARG A 349 0.45 14.76 -4.09
N TYR A 350 -0.51 15.16 -3.25
CA TYR A 350 -1.82 15.60 -3.74
C TYR A 350 -1.70 16.76 -4.74
N MET A 351 -0.92 17.80 -4.41
CA MET A 351 -0.68 18.98 -5.25
C MET A 351 -0.08 18.67 -6.62
N ASN A 352 0.64 17.55 -6.75
CA ASN A 352 1.32 17.16 -7.98
C ASN A 352 0.65 15.96 -8.69
N SER A 353 -0.46 15.43 -8.15
CA SER A 353 -1.08 14.17 -8.62
C SER A 353 -2.14 14.28 -9.73
N GLN A 354 -2.54 15.50 -10.13
CA GLN A 354 -3.60 15.72 -11.13
C GLN A 354 -3.19 16.71 -12.24
N GLN A 355 -1.88 16.92 -12.44
CA GLN A 355 -1.41 17.86 -13.46
C GLN A 355 -1.68 17.30 -14.87
N HIS A 356 -2.40 18.08 -15.69
CA HIS A 356 -3.02 17.64 -16.95
C HIS A 356 -2.13 17.78 -18.20
N GLU A 357 -0.86 18.17 -18.07
CA GLU A 357 0.02 18.38 -19.23
C GLU A 357 0.85 17.13 -19.55
N GLY A 358 0.24 16.20 -20.29
CA GLY A 358 0.95 15.13 -21.01
C GLY A 358 0.45 13.71 -20.71
N PRO A 359 0.85 12.72 -21.52
CA PRO A 359 0.57 11.31 -21.28
C PRO A 359 1.53 10.77 -20.23
N THR A 360 1.35 11.15 -18.97
CA THR A 360 2.08 10.54 -17.85
C THR A 360 1.29 9.35 -17.32
N ASP A 361 1.96 8.20 -17.16
CA ASP A 361 1.36 7.05 -16.51
C ASP A 361 0.88 7.41 -15.09
N PRO A 362 -0.24 6.85 -14.63
CA PRO A 362 -0.71 7.02 -13.26
C PRO A 362 0.37 6.60 -12.26
N GLU A 363 0.47 7.33 -11.16
CA GLU A 363 1.41 7.02 -10.09
C GLU A 363 1.12 5.63 -9.50
N PRO A 364 2.13 4.78 -9.31
CA PRO A 364 1.93 3.49 -8.68
C PRO A 364 1.85 3.60 -7.15
N PHE A 365 0.93 2.83 -6.58
CA PHE A 365 0.65 2.68 -5.15
C PHE A 365 0.85 1.23 -4.71
N VAL A 366 1.22 0.99 -3.44
CA VAL A 366 1.41 -0.36 -2.91
C VAL A 366 0.66 -0.52 -1.59
N LEU A 367 -0.17 -1.54 -1.49
CA LEU A 367 -0.70 -2.02 -0.23
C LEU A 367 0.11 -3.22 0.25
N ILE A 368 0.74 -3.09 1.42
CA ILE A 368 1.41 -4.19 2.10
C ILE A 368 0.44 -4.85 3.08
N ILE A 369 0.26 -6.16 2.95
CA ILE A 369 -0.54 -6.99 3.85
C ILE A 369 0.36 -7.99 4.54
N ASP A 370 0.83 -7.62 5.72
CA ASP A 370 1.67 -8.49 6.54
C ASP A 370 0.83 -9.60 7.16
N GLU A 371 1.39 -10.80 7.27
CA GLU A 371 0.72 -11.97 7.86
C GLU A 371 -0.64 -12.29 7.20
N ILE A 372 -0.69 -12.20 5.87
CA ILE A 372 -1.94 -12.25 5.07
C ILE A 372 -2.80 -13.50 5.35
N ASN A 373 -2.17 -14.59 5.77
CA ASN A 373 -2.82 -15.86 6.06
C ASN A 373 -3.47 -15.91 7.47
N ARG A 374 -3.16 -14.97 8.38
CA ARG A 374 -3.73 -14.93 9.75
C ARG A 374 -5.18 -14.44 9.82
N ALA A 375 -5.77 -14.04 8.70
CA ALA A 375 -7.19 -13.72 8.60
C ALA A 375 -7.89 -14.57 7.53
N ASN A 376 -9.22 -14.67 7.61
CA ASN A 376 -10.00 -15.26 6.53
C ASN A 376 -10.08 -14.28 5.36
N ILE A 377 -9.12 -14.36 4.45
CA ILE A 377 -8.97 -13.43 3.32
C ILE A 377 -10.25 -13.35 2.47
N SER A 378 -10.94 -14.46 2.23
CA SER A 378 -12.20 -14.47 1.47
C SER A 378 -13.29 -13.64 2.17
N LYS A 379 -13.35 -13.67 3.50
CA LYS A 379 -14.26 -12.83 4.28
C LYS A 379 -13.82 -11.37 4.31
N VAL A 380 -12.52 -11.10 4.43
CA VAL A 380 -11.96 -9.75 4.52
C VAL A 380 -12.10 -8.99 3.20
N PHE A 381 -11.81 -9.63 2.07
CA PHE A 381 -11.98 -9.03 0.74
C PHE A 381 -13.43 -9.09 0.23
N GLY A 382 -14.24 -10.02 0.72
CA GLY A 382 -15.63 -10.18 0.28
C GLY A 382 -15.75 -10.33 -1.24
N GLU A 383 -16.60 -9.50 -1.84
CA GLU A 383 -16.85 -9.42 -3.28
C GLU A 383 -15.66 -8.87 -4.09
N LEU A 384 -14.71 -8.18 -3.43
CA LEU A 384 -13.56 -7.53 -4.09
C LEU A 384 -12.50 -8.53 -4.55
N ILE A 385 -12.57 -9.78 -4.10
CA ILE A 385 -11.62 -10.82 -4.51
C ILE A 385 -11.54 -10.97 -6.04
N THR A 386 -12.65 -10.71 -6.75
CA THR A 386 -12.70 -10.78 -8.21
C THR A 386 -11.96 -9.62 -8.87
N LEU A 387 -11.93 -8.45 -8.22
CA LEU A 387 -11.27 -7.24 -8.72
C LEU A 387 -9.75 -7.27 -8.59
N LEU A 388 -9.21 -8.25 -7.87
CA LEU A 388 -7.76 -8.44 -7.76
C LEU A 388 -7.13 -8.95 -9.06
N GLU A 389 -7.91 -9.62 -9.92
CA GLU A 389 -7.45 -10.11 -11.23
C GLU A 389 -7.01 -8.94 -12.12
N SER A 390 -5.84 -9.06 -12.76
CA SER A 390 -5.20 -7.94 -13.44
C SER A 390 -6.03 -7.36 -14.58
N ASP A 391 -6.76 -8.18 -15.34
CA ASP A 391 -7.59 -7.76 -16.46
C ASP A 391 -8.91 -7.09 -16.04
N LYS A 392 -9.35 -7.28 -14.79
CA LYS A 392 -10.59 -6.74 -14.22
C LYS A 392 -10.44 -5.43 -13.48
N ARG A 393 -9.21 -4.93 -13.37
CA ARG A 393 -8.90 -3.65 -12.74
C ARG A 393 -9.30 -2.47 -13.62
N LEU A 394 -9.48 -1.30 -13.02
CA LEU A 394 -9.80 -0.08 -13.75
C LEU A 394 -8.67 0.26 -14.73
N GLY A 395 -9.06 0.61 -15.96
CA GLY A 395 -8.12 0.89 -17.05
C GLY A 395 -7.61 -0.36 -17.78
N GLN A 396 -8.20 -1.54 -17.53
CA GLN A 396 -7.85 -2.81 -18.18
C GLN A 396 -9.03 -3.35 -19.03
N PRO A 397 -8.79 -4.26 -19.99
CA PRO A 397 -9.79 -4.63 -21.00
C PRO A 397 -11.13 -5.16 -20.46
N ASN A 398 -11.09 -5.90 -19.33
CA ASN A 398 -12.27 -6.50 -18.71
C ASN A 398 -12.64 -5.78 -17.39
N GLN A 399 -12.35 -4.48 -17.30
CA GLN A 399 -12.58 -3.70 -16.08
C GLN A 399 -13.97 -3.93 -15.47
N LEU A 400 -13.99 -4.12 -14.16
CA LEU A 400 -15.21 -4.40 -13.41
C LEU A 400 -15.33 -3.43 -12.24
N LYS A 401 -16.55 -2.99 -11.97
CA LYS A 401 -16.94 -2.34 -10.73
C LYS A 401 -17.97 -3.21 -10.01
N VAL A 402 -17.94 -3.18 -8.68
CA VAL A 402 -18.93 -3.83 -7.83
C VAL A 402 -19.60 -2.80 -6.94
N ARG A 403 -20.83 -3.06 -6.53
CA ARG A 403 -21.54 -2.20 -5.60
C ARG A 403 -21.24 -2.61 -4.17
N LEU A 404 -20.70 -1.69 -3.37
CA LEU A 404 -20.37 -1.96 -1.98
C LEU A 404 -21.64 -2.03 -1.11
N PRO A 405 -21.69 -2.91 -0.08
CA PRO A 405 -22.90 -3.21 0.67
C PRO A 405 -23.27 -2.15 1.72
N TYR A 406 -22.30 -1.41 2.29
CA TYR A 406 -22.60 -0.44 3.35
C TYR A 406 -22.87 0.96 2.80
N SER A 407 -22.03 1.43 1.87
CA SER A 407 -22.17 2.74 1.22
C SER A 407 -23.14 2.72 0.03
N GLY A 408 -23.19 1.59 -0.69
CA GLY A 408 -23.92 1.49 -1.96
C GLY A 408 -23.16 2.05 -3.17
N ASP A 409 -21.91 2.48 -2.97
CA ASP A 409 -21.06 3.09 -4.00
C ASP A 409 -20.56 2.04 -5.00
N GLU A 410 -20.31 2.46 -6.26
CA GLU A 410 -19.62 1.64 -7.24
C GLU A 410 -18.09 1.72 -7.02
N PHE A 411 -17.47 0.57 -6.79
CA PHE A 411 -16.05 0.48 -6.48
C PHE A 411 -15.32 -0.45 -7.46
N GLY A 412 -14.16 -0.01 -7.92
CA GLY A 412 -13.23 -0.81 -8.73
C GLY A 412 -11.81 -0.67 -8.20
N VAL A 413 -10.95 -1.65 -8.48
CA VAL A 413 -9.53 -1.61 -8.07
C VAL A 413 -8.70 -1.04 -9.22
N PRO A 414 -7.95 0.05 -9.03
CA PRO A 414 -7.10 0.61 -10.08
C PRO A 414 -5.94 -0.30 -10.50
N SER A 415 -5.52 -0.17 -11.76
CA SER A 415 -4.39 -0.94 -12.31
C SER A 415 -3.01 -0.48 -11.82
N ASN A 416 -2.91 0.72 -11.26
CA ASN A 416 -1.72 1.27 -10.60
C ASN A 416 -1.65 0.96 -9.09
N LEU A 417 -2.59 0.18 -8.53
CA LEU A 417 -2.48 -0.33 -7.17
C LEU A 417 -1.80 -1.70 -7.18
N HIS A 418 -0.71 -1.87 -6.45
CA HIS A 418 -0.05 -3.16 -6.25
C HIS A 418 -0.35 -3.69 -4.85
N ILE A 419 -0.34 -5.01 -4.68
CA ILE A 419 -0.54 -5.66 -3.37
C ILE A 419 0.64 -6.58 -3.12
N VAL A 420 1.32 -6.40 -1.98
CA VAL A 420 2.41 -7.26 -1.53
C VAL A 420 2.04 -7.85 -0.18
N GLY A 421 1.78 -9.14 -0.14
CA GLY A 421 1.52 -9.90 1.07
C GLY A 421 2.79 -10.54 1.62
N THR A 422 2.87 -10.71 2.94
CA THR A 422 3.84 -11.62 3.57
C THR A 422 3.11 -12.80 4.22
N MET A 423 3.78 -13.95 4.26
CA MET A 423 3.23 -15.16 4.86
C MET A 423 4.32 -15.93 5.60
N ASN A 424 4.13 -16.17 6.89
CA ASN A 424 4.92 -17.14 7.64
C ASN A 424 4.35 -18.55 7.42
N THR A 425 5.20 -19.50 7.01
CA THR A 425 4.78 -20.88 6.74
C THR A 425 4.89 -21.82 7.93
N ALA A 426 5.67 -21.47 8.96
CA ALA A 426 5.80 -22.27 10.17
C ALA A 426 4.51 -22.30 11.02
N ASP A 427 3.66 -21.28 10.92
CA ASP A 427 2.46 -21.16 11.76
C ASP A 427 1.35 -22.13 11.31
N ARG A 428 1.23 -23.26 12.02
CA ARG A 428 0.22 -24.31 11.77
C ARG A 428 -1.21 -23.92 12.15
N SER A 429 -1.42 -22.79 12.84
CA SER A 429 -2.73 -22.30 13.32
C SER A 429 -3.51 -21.49 12.29
N ILE A 430 -3.02 -21.44 11.04
CA ILE A 430 -3.44 -20.50 10.02
C ILE A 430 -4.39 -21.14 8.99
N ALA A 431 -5.40 -20.38 8.55
CA ALA A 431 -6.24 -20.73 7.42
C ALA A 431 -5.42 -20.94 6.13
N LEU A 432 -5.59 -22.10 5.50
CA LEU A 432 -5.04 -22.37 4.16
C LEU A 432 -5.63 -21.35 3.16
N LEU A 433 -4.76 -20.66 2.43
CA LEU A 433 -5.17 -19.81 1.31
C LEU A 433 -5.97 -20.64 0.28
N ASP A 434 -7.20 -20.21 0.03
CA ASP A 434 -8.06 -20.84 -0.97
C ASP A 434 -7.41 -20.77 -2.37
N THR A 435 -7.66 -21.81 -3.16
CA THR A 435 -7.34 -21.92 -4.59
C THR A 435 -7.73 -20.67 -5.39
N ALA A 436 -8.84 -20.04 -5.05
CA ALA A 436 -9.31 -18.82 -5.68
C ALA A 436 -8.38 -17.61 -5.41
N LEU A 437 -7.72 -17.53 -4.26
CA LEU A 437 -6.72 -16.51 -3.98
C LEU A 437 -5.39 -16.88 -4.62
N ARG A 438 -5.01 -18.16 -4.56
CA ARG A 438 -3.75 -18.63 -5.15
C ARG A 438 -3.61 -18.28 -6.63
N ARG A 439 -4.69 -18.34 -7.41
CA ARG A 439 -4.65 -17.96 -8.84
C ARG A 439 -4.49 -16.45 -9.10
N ARG A 440 -4.67 -15.60 -8.08
CA ARG A 440 -4.69 -14.13 -8.18
C ARG A 440 -3.42 -13.47 -7.66
N PHE A 441 -2.57 -14.24 -6.99
CA PHE A 441 -1.29 -13.80 -6.46
C PHE A 441 -0.17 -14.65 -7.06
N THR A 442 0.97 -14.01 -7.35
CA THR A 442 2.23 -14.70 -7.55
C THR A 442 2.84 -15.02 -6.19
N PHE A 443 3.33 -16.24 -6.02
CA PHE A 443 3.96 -16.69 -4.78
C PHE A 443 5.47 -16.75 -5.00
N ARG A 444 6.23 -15.98 -4.22
CA ARG A 444 7.70 -15.98 -4.24
C ARG A 444 8.20 -16.53 -2.91
N GLU A 445 8.80 -17.71 -2.98
CA GLU A 445 9.37 -18.40 -1.82
C GLU A 445 10.65 -17.69 -1.36
N MET A 446 10.81 -17.60 -0.04
CA MET A 446 11.95 -17.02 0.64
C MET A 446 12.48 -18.02 1.67
N MET A 447 13.38 -18.88 1.23
CA MET A 447 14.09 -19.84 2.08
C MET A 447 15.30 -19.20 2.78
N PRO A 448 15.79 -19.77 3.89
CA PRO A 448 16.99 -19.30 4.55
C PRO A 448 18.19 -19.27 3.59
N ASN A 449 18.93 -18.17 3.62
CA ASN A 449 20.14 -18.00 2.82
C ASN A 449 21.36 -17.80 3.73
N ALA A 450 22.08 -18.90 3.98
CA ALA A 450 23.28 -18.92 4.80
C ALA A 450 24.42 -18.04 4.25
N THR A 451 24.45 -17.76 2.95
CA THR A 451 25.54 -16.97 2.34
C THR A 451 25.56 -15.51 2.80
N VAL A 452 24.43 -14.99 3.29
CA VAL A 452 24.30 -13.63 3.86
C VAL A 452 25.08 -13.49 5.17
N LEU A 453 25.40 -14.60 5.84
CA LEU A 453 26.07 -14.59 7.14
C LEU A 453 27.60 -14.54 7.06
N LYS A 454 28.19 -14.40 5.87
CA LYS A 454 29.66 -14.34 5.69
C LYS A 454 30.32 -13.21 6.48
N GLU A 455 29.71 -12.03 6.49
CA GLU A 455 30.26 -10.87 7.22
C GLU A 455 30.11 -11.04 8.73
N ALA A 456 28.93 -11.46 9.20
CA ALA A 456 28.70 -11.77 10.61
C ALA A 456 29.64 -12.89 11.10
N ALA A 457 29.92 -13.90 10.27
CA ALA A 457 30.88 -14.95 10.59
C ALA A 457 32.30 -14.40 10.82
N ALA A 458 32.74 -13.47 9.96
CA ALA A 458 34.04 -12.82 10.11
C ALA A 458 34.13 -11.97 11.39
N ARG A 459 33.05 -11.27 11.76
CA ARG A 459 33.00 -10.44 12.98
C ARG A 459 32.99 -11.29 14.25
N THR A 460 32.21 -12.37 14.27
CA THR A 460 31.97 -13.21 15.45
C THR A 460 33.04 -14.30 15.66
N GLY A 461 33.77 -14.67 14.62
CA GLY A 461 34.74 -15.78 14.64
C GLY A 461 34.10 -17.17 14.62
N ILE A 462 32.81 -17.27 14.30
CA ILE A 462 32.06 -18.53 14.16
C ILE A 462 31.66 -18.69 12.70
N ASP A 463 31.78 -19.90 12.14
CA ASP A 463 31.27 -20.20 10.79
C ASP A 463 29.74 -20.29 10.77
N LEU A 464 29.10 -19.12 10.86
CA LEU A 464 27.64 -18.96 10.89
C LEU A 464 26.93 -19.53 9.64
N PRO A 465 27.48 -19.41 8.40
CA PRO A 465 26.91 -20.08 7.25
C PRO A 465 26.77 -21.59 7.43
N SER A 466 27.84 -22.27 7.87
CA SER A 466 27.81 -23.73 8.09
C SER A 466 26.93 -24.09 9.29
N LEU A 467 26.98 -23.30 10.36
CA LEU A 467 26.12 -23.48 11.54
C LEU A 467 24.63 -23.50 11.14
N LEU A 468 24.18 -22.49 10.41
CA LEU A 468 22.79 -22.36 9.99
C LEU A 468 22.40 -23.50 9.04
N ALA A 469 23.28 -23.85 8.09
CA ALA A 469 23.02 -24.92 7.13
C ALA A 469 22.81 -26.28 7.84
N ILE A 470 23.70 -26.64 8.78
CA ILE A 470 23.62 -27.90 9.52
C ILE A 470 22.37 -27.95 10.39
N ILE A 471 22.06 -26.87 11.12
CA ILE A 471 20.84 -26.80 11.92
C ILE A 471 19.60 -26.99 11.03
N ASN A 472 19.53 -26.29 9.89
CA ASN A 472 18.39 -26.35 8.98
C ASN A 472 18.24 -27.70 8.27
N GLU A 473 19.33 -28.37 7.91
CA GLU A 473 19.29 -29.73 7.36
C GLU A 473 18.69 -30.71 8.36
N ARG A 474 19.09 -30.60 9.64
CA ARG A 474 18.58 -31.46 10.71
C ARG A 474 17.13 -31.16 11.07
N ILE A 475 16.73 -29.88 11.06
CA ILE A 475 15.31 -29.50 11.23
C ILE A 475 14.48 -30.09 10.09
N GLU A 476 14.91 -29.94 8.84
CA GLU A 476 14.17 -30.43 7.68
C GLU A 476 14.02 -31.96 7.70
N TYR A 477 15.05 -32.68 8.15
CA TYR A 477 14.99 -34.14 8.33
C TYR A 477 14.03 -34.56 9.45
N LEU A 478 14.02 -33.85 10.59
CA LEU A 478 13.24 -34.22 11.78
C LEU A 478 11.81 -33.65 11.78
N TYR A 479 11.55 -32.64 10.95
CA TYR A 479 10.31 -31.88 10.94
C TYR A 479 9.82 -31.62 9.51
N ASP A 480 10.12 -30.46 8.94
CA ASP A 480 9.82 -30.08 7.56
C ASP A 480 10.66 -28.84 7.15
N ARG A 481 10.57 -28.46 5.87
CA ARG A 481 11.30 -27.31 5.31
C ARG A 481 10.76 -25.95 5.76
N ASP A 482 9.50 -25.88 6.20
CA ASP A 482 8.83 -24.62 6.56
C ASP A 482 9.22 -24.12 7.96
N HIS A 483 9.86 -24.97 8.76
CA HIS A 483 10.36 -24.67 10.11
C HIS A 483 11.86 -24.41 10.14
N GLN A 484 12.52 -24.27 8.98
CA GLN A 484 13.92 -23.88 8.95
C GLN A 484 14.11 -22.48 9.57
N ILE A 485 15.25 -22.26 10.21
CA ILE A 485 15.62 -21.00 10.83
C ILE A 485 16.20 -20.07 9.76
N GLY A 486 15.68 -18.84 9.69
CA GLY A 486 16.20 -17.83 8.78
C GLY A 486 17.48 -17.14 9.27
N GLN A 487 18.20 -16.53 8.34
CA GLN A 487 19.47 -15.85 8.61
C GLN A 487 19.34 -14.61 9.51
N ALA A 488 18.15 -13.98 9.59
CA ALA A 488 17.97 -12.72 10.32
C ALA A 488 18.26 -12.81 11.83
N TYR A 489 18.22 -14.02 12.42
CA TYR A 489 18.63 -14.23 13.81
C TYR A 489 20.10 -13.90 14.04
N PHE A 490 20.95 -14.09 13.03
CA PHE A 490 22.41 -13.99 13.12
C PHE A 490 23.01 -12.81 12.36
N THR A 491 22.26 -12.18 11.44
CA THR A 491 22.78 -11.09 10.58
C THR A 491 23.32 -9.91 11.38
N GLY A 492 22.70 -9.59 12.52
CA GLY A 492 23.08 -8.48 13.39
C GLY A 492 24.07 -8.83 14.50
N CYS A 493 24.63 -10.04 14.52
CA CYS A 493 25.66 -10.41 15.49
C CYS A 493 27.00 -9.78 15.09
N ASP A 494 27.66 -9.15 16.06
CA ASP A 494 28.99 -8.55 15.91
C ASP A 494 30.04 -9.27 16.74
N THR A 495 29.63 -9.90 17.84
CA THR A 495 30.52 -10.65 18.74
C THR A 495 30.07 -12.08 18.94
N ARG A 496 30.98 -12.94 19.41
CA ARG A 496 30.63 -14.31 19.85
C ARG A 496 29.51 -14.31 20.90
N ALA A 497 29.56 -13.38 21.85
CA ALA A 497 28.56 -13.28 22.91
C ALA A 497 27.16 -13.03 22.32
N ASP A 498 27.03 -12.22 21.27
CA ASP A 498 25.76 -12.00 20.58
C ASP A 498 25.21 -13.31 19.97
N VAL A 499 26.10 -14.17 19.46
CA VAL A 499 25.71 -15.48 18.91
C VAL A 499 25.29 -16.42 20.05
N ASP A 500 25.99 -16.41 21.18
CA ASP A 500 25.63 -17.18 22.37
C ASP A 500 24.23 -16.75 22.88
N GLU A 501 23.97 -15.44 22.99
CA GLU A 501 22.65 -14.91 23.37
C GLU A 501 21.55 -15.29 22.39
N VAL A 502 21.80 -15.20 21.07
CA VAL A 502 20.85 -15.62 20.04
C VAL A 502 20.54 -17.11 20.15
N MET A 503 21.56 -17.94 20.37
CA MET A 503 21.36 -19.38 20.53
C MET A 503 20.55 -19.69 21.78
N GLN A 504 20.92 -19.11 22.93
CA GLN A 504 20.30 -19.38 24.22
C GLN A 504 18.85 -18.88 24.31
N HIS A 505 18.58 -17.67 23.80
CA HIS A 505 17.32 -16.97 24.04
C HIS A 505 16.36 -16.93 22.85
N LYS A 506 16.82 -17.30 21.65
CA LYS A 506 15.99 -17.28 20.44
C LYS A 506 15.93 -18.63 19.75
N VAL A 507 17.09 -19.21 19.39
CA VAL A 507 17.12 -20.44 18.59
C VAL A 507 16.69 -21.67 19.39
N ILE A 508 17.30 -21.93 20.55
CA ILE A 508 16.97 -23.12 21.35
C ILE A 508 15.50 -23.09 21.84
N PRO A 509 14.96 -21.96 22.33
CA PRO A 509 13.54 -21.86 22.65
C PRO A 509 12.62 -22.11 21.44
N LEU A 510 12.98 -21.62 20.25
CA LEU A 510 12.22 -21.88 19.02
C LEU A 510 12.23 -23.38 18.66
N LEU A 511 13.37 -24.06 18.81
CA LEU A 511 13.45 -25.51 18.62
C LEU A 511 12.58 -26.25 19.65
N ALA A 512 12.54 -25.79 20.90
CA ALA A 512 11.68 -26.37 21.93
C ALA A 512 10.19 -26.26 21.56
N GLU A 513 9.77 -25.14 20.98
CA GLU A 513 8.42 -24.97 20.45
C GLU A 513 8.15 -25.92 19.26
N TYR A 514 9.05 -25.96 18.27
CA TYR A 514 8.90 -26.80 17.07
C TYR A 514 8.78 -28.29 17.41
N PHE A 515 9.57 -28.76 18.36
CA PHE A 515 9.61 -30.15 18.77
C PHE A 515 8.73 -30.46 20.00
N PHE A 516 7.85 -29.55 20.42
CA PHE A 516 6.94 -29.74 21.56
C PHE A 516 7.65 -30.23 22.83
N GLU A 517 8.75 -29.59 23.20
CA GLU A 517 9.59 -29.95 24.35
C GLU A 517 10.25 -31.34 24.24
N ASP A 518 10.37 -31.92 23.04
CA ASP A 518 11.18 -33.13 22.80
C ASP A 518 12.68 -32.79 22.74
N TRP A 519 13.28 -32.67 23.92
CA TRP A 519 14.69 -32.34 24.11
C TRP A 519 15.66 -33.34 23.47
N GLY A 520 15.23 -34.57 23.17
CA GLY A 520 16.04 -35.53 22.41
C GLY A 520 16.22 -35.09 20.96
N LYS A 521 15.14 -34.61 20.32
CA LYS A 521 15.21 -34.04 18.96
C LYS A 521 15.96 -32.72 18.93
N ILE A 522 15.78 -31.86 19.94
CA ILE A 522 16.55 -30.62 20.06
C ILE A 522 18.05 -30.93 20.17
N ALA A 523 18.44 -31.90 21.01
CA ALA A 523 19.81 -32.37 21.09
C ALA A 523 20.33 -32.94 19.75
N ALA A 524 19.49 -33.67 19.01
CA ALA A 524 19.85 -34.16 17.68
C ALA A 524 20.16 -33.01 16.70
N VAL A 525 19.32 -31.97 16.68
CA VAL A 525 19.56 -30.77 15.86
C VAL A 525 20.86 -30.08 16.26
N LEU A 526 21.12 -29.91 17.56
CA LEU A 526 22.30 -29.21 18.08
C LEU A 526 23.59 -30.07 18.07
N GLY A 527 23.51 -31.35 17.73
CA GLY A 527 24.67 -32.26 17.71
C GLY A 527 25.07 -32.81 19.07
N ASP A 528 24.18 -32.74 20.05
CA ASP A 528 24.38 -33.17 21.45
C ASP A 528 23.70 -34.51 21.78
N LEU A 529 23.12 -35.19 20.79
CA LEU A 529 22.49 -36.49 21.00
C LEU A 529 23.55 -37.59 21.09
N GLU A 530 23.59 -38.28 22.23
CA GLU A 530 24.37 -39.52 22.41
C GLU A 530 23.46 -40.74 22.66
N THR A 531 23.92 -41.92 22.24
CA THR A 531 23.12 -43.16 22.23
C THR A 531 23.11 -43.93 23.55
N HIS A 532 23.90 -43.51 24.55
CA HIS A 532 23.95 -44.17 25.86
C HIS A 532 22.92 -43.56 26.84
N ASP A 533 22.50 -44.28 27.88
CA ASP A 533 21.50 -43.80 28.88
C ASP A 533 22.10 -43.08 30.09
N GLY A 534 23.20 -42.35 29.88
CA GLY A 534 23.99 -41.69 30.94
C GLY A 534 23.88 -40.16 30.95
N PRO A 535 24.55 -39.47 31.87
CA PRO A 535 24.68 -38.02 31.79
C PRO A 535 25.46 -37.61 30.53
N ILE A 536 25.02 -36.54 29.86
CA ILE A 536 25.71 -35.95 28.70
C ILE A 536 26.16 -34.55 29.09
N LYS A 537 27.40 -34.20 28.77
CA LYS A 537 27.87 -32.82 28.75
C LYS A 537 28.04 -32.39 27.30
N GLY A 538 26.99 -31.86 26.70
CA GLY A 538 26.96 -31.44 25.30
C GLY A 538 27.61 -30.07 25.08
N GLY A 539 27.67 -29.64 23.83
CA GLY A 539 28.14 -28.31 23.44
C GLY A 539 27.12 -27.20 23.71
N PHE A 540 25.83 -27.53 23.74
CA PHE A 540 24.72 -26.62 24.01
C PHE A 540 23.82 -27.10 25.14
N LEU A 541 23.59 -28.42 25.24
CA LEU A 541 22.70 -29.03 26.22
C LEU A 541 23.46 -29.98 27.15
N ASN A 542 23.14 -29.92 28.43
CA ASN A 542 23.53 -30.92 29.41
C ASN A 542 22.35 -31.86 29.67
N ARG A 543 22.63 -33.15 29.85
CA ARG A 543 21.65 -34.16 30.25
C ARG A 543 22.06 -34.78 31.58
N THR A 544 21.14 -34.85 32.54
CA THR A 544 21.33 -35.57 33.80
C THR A 544 20.26 -36.64 33.99
N VAL A 545 20.62 -37.75 34.64
CA VAL A 545 19.68 -38.85 34.92
C VAL A 545 18.90 -38.52 36.19
N LEU A 546 17.57 -38.53 36.09
CA LEU A 546 16.70 -38.31 37.24
C LEU A 546 16.55 -39.60 38.05
N LYS A 547 16.68 -39.47 39.37
CA LYS A 547 16.34 -40.57 40.28
C LYS A 547 14.83 -40.75 40.30
N ALA A 548 14.37 -41.99 40.20
CA ALA A 548 12.96 -42.32 40.35
C ALA A 548 12.46 -41.86 41.73
N PRO A 549 11.27 -41.23 41.83
CA PRO A 549 10.66 -40.94 43.12
C PRO A 549 10.43 -42.23 43.92
N PRO A 550 10.46 -42.17 45.27
CA PRO A 550 10.17 -43.34 46.11
C PRO A 550 8.83 -43.99 45.73
N GLY A 551 8.83 -45.32 45.48
CA GLY A 551 7.63 -46.08 45.08
C GLY A 551 7.45 -46.27 43.57
N LEU A 552 8.33 -45.69 42.74
CA LEU A 552 8.41 -45.92 41.28
C LEU A 552 9.69 -46.69 40.89
N ASP A 553 10.42 -47.21 41.85
CA ASP A 553 11.74 -47.85 41.73
C ASP A 553 11.68 -49.37 41.47
N ASN A 554 10.54 -49.89 41.02
CA ASN A 554 10.26 -51.33 40.82
C ASN A 554 11.01 -51.99 39.65
N GLY A 555 12.15 -51.45 39.20
CA GLY A 555 13.02 -52.05 38.18
C GLY A 555 12.56 -51.89 36.72
N ASP A 556 11.28 -51.56 36.47
CA ASP A 556 10.71 -51.39 35.12
C ASP A 556 10.61 -49.93 34.64
N ALA A 557 11.06 -48.96 35.46
CA ALA A 557 10.97 -47.55 35.11
C ALA A 557 12.00 -47.18 34.03
N MET A 558 11.53 -46.74 32.86
CA MET A 558 12.41 -46.17 31.83
C MET A 558 13.19 -44.98 32.40
N PRO A 559 14.50 -44.87 32.10
CA PRO A 559 15.31 -43.75 32.58
C PRO A 559 14.69 -42.43 32.11
N ARG A 560 14.53 -41.49 33.06
CA ARG A 560 14.10 -40.12 32.77
C ARG A 560 15.28 -39.18 32.88
N PHE A 561 15.31 -38.20 32.00
CA PHE A 561 16.40 -37.25 31.89
C PHE A 561 15.90 -35.83 32.16
N ARG A 562 16.74 -35.04 32.84
CA ARG A 562 16.63 -33.58 32.83
C ARG A 562 17.60 -33.05 31.79
N TRP A 563 17.11 -32.11 31.00
CA TRP A 563 17.90 -31.36 30.04
C TRP A 563 18.03 -29.93 30.54
N ASP A 564 19.25 -29.40 30.49
CA ASP A 564 19.58 -28.05 30.90
C ASP A 564 20.34 -27.38 29.76
N VAL A 565 19.90 -26.20 29.33
CA VAL A 565 20.65 -25.39 28.35
C VAL A 565 21.89 -24.82 29.05
N ARG A 566 23.08 -24.99 28.46
CA ARG A 566 24.30 -24.36 28.96
C ARG A 566 24.12 -22.84 28.97
N SER A 567 24.64 -22.17 29.99
CA SER A 567 24.57 -20.70 30.03
C SER A 567 25.58 -20.11 29.05
N ALA A 568 25.31 -18.90 28.53
CA ALA A 568 26.30 -18.13 27.78
C ALA A 568 27.60 -17.91 28.58
N GLU A 569 27.52 -17.83 29.92
CA GLU A 569 28.68 -17.71 30.81
C GLU A 569 29.57 -18.97 30.81
N ASP A 570 28.98 -20.15 30.65
CA ASP A 570 29.69 -21.43 30.50
C ASP A 570 30.27 -21.62 29.08
N GLY A 571 29.84 -20.78 28.13
CA GLY A 571 30.18 -20.81 26.70
C GLY A 571 29.59 -22.00 25.94
N PHE A 572 29.10 -21.76 24.72
CA PHE A 572 28.72 -22.84 23.80
C PHE A 572 29.93 -23.39 23.03
N GLU A 573 29.91 -24.69 22.69
CA GLU A 573 30.96 -25.37 21.93
C GLU A 573 30.55 -25.61 20.47
N TYR A 574 30.52 -24.55 19.67
CA TYR A 574 30.13 -24.61 18.24
C TYR A 574 30.93 -25.62 17.41
N ALA A 575 32.19 -25.89 17.77
CA ALA A 575 33.05 -26.85 17.06
C ALA A 575 32.43 -28.27 16.98
N ARG A 576 31.71 -28.70 18.03
CA ARG A 576 31.01 -29.99 18.05
C ARG A 576 29.91 -30.08 17.01
N LEU A 577 29.15 -29.01 16.82
CA LEU A 577 28.09 -28.94 15.82
C LEU A 577 28.66 -28.82 14.40
N LEU A 578 29.75 -28.08 14.23
CA LEU A 578 30.44 -27.89 12.95
C LEU A 578 31.29 -29.10 12.52
N GLY A 579 31.59 -30.03 13.43
CA GLY A 579 32.43 -31.19 13.14
C GLY A 579 33.91 -30.85 12.94
N SER A 580 34.38 -29.75 13.53
CA SER A 580 35.73 -29.18 13.38
C SER A 580 36.65 -29.50 14.56
#